data_AF-A0A167DUK3-F1
#
_entry.id   AF-A0A167DUK3-F1
#
_cell.length_a   1.000
_cell.length_b   1.000
_cell.length_c   1.000
_cell.angle_alpha   90.00
_cell.angle_beta   90.00
_cell.angle_gamma   90.00
#
_symmetry.space_group_name_H-M   'P 1'
#
loop_
_entity.id
_entity.type
_entity.pdbx_description
1 polymer ?
#
loop_
_entity_poly.entity_id
_entity_poly.type
_entity_poly.pdbx_seq_one_letter_code
_entity_poly.pdbx_strand_id
1 'polypeptide(L)'
;MVYAFATGVLLTCGFYEIRHTDLGAQDAPSEKVLHLNEATRVMAEEHILKQAIPPVPPRETHSNALPVLNHTTELEQLVQRNQQLEQENSRLKAQLLHPSESSPSSYNVPNQLKNIFAHQRRDEVWASEVELFAEDFLYEASLHDDVEMLSVECRQHICQLNFASQSNSTSPRWQQLHNALLNMPWMKQFKTVTAVQNQGVMQIHLSLKTSEQLKSEY
;
A
#
# COMPACT_ATOMS: atom_id res chain seq x y z
N MET A 1 -13.02 29.70 59.01
CA MET A 1 -13.55 30.71 58.06
C MET A 1 -13.13 30.28 56.67
N VAL A 2 -14.13 29.98 55.83
CA VAL A 2 -13.97 29.58 54.43
C VAL A 2 -13.89 30.85 53.60
N TYR A 3 -12.85 31.01 52.78
CA TYR A 3 -12.87 31.97 51.68
C TYR A 3 -12.51 31.24 50.39
N ALA A 4 -13.57 31.00 49.60
CA ALA A 4 -13.50 30.60 48.21
C ALA A 4 -13.07 31.82 47.38
N PHE A 5 -12.09 31.63 46.49
CA PHE A 5 -11.84 32.54 45.38
C PHE A 5 -12.04 31.76 44.09
N ALA A 6 -13.23 31.92 43.52
CA ALA A 6 -13.48 31.70 42.11
C ALA A 6 -13.05 32.96 41.36
N THR A 7 -12.30 32.82 40.26
CA THR A 7 -12.46 33.55 38.97
C THR A 7 -11.19 33.41 38.12
N GLY A 8 -11.37 33.11 36.83
CA GLY A 8 -10.37 33.47 35.81
C GLY A 8 -10.17 32.48 34.65
N VAL A 9 -11.22 32.09 33.93
CA VAL A 9 -11.06 31.49 32.58
C VAL A 9 -10.95 32.63 31.58
N LEU A 10 -9.75 32.90 31.07
CA LEU A 10 -9.53 33.78 29.92
C LEU A 10 -9.55 32.94 28.63
N LEU A 11 -10.72 32.90 28.00
CA LEU A 11 -10.88 32.51 26.60
C LEU A 11 -10.25 33.60 25.73
N THR A 12 -9.10 33.30 25.12
CA THR A 12 -8.55 34.14 24.06
C THR A 12 -9.01 33.56 22.72
N CYS A 13 -10.06 34.16 22.15
CA CYS A 13 -10.44 33.89 20.77
C CYS A 13 -9.43 34.56 19.84
N GLY A 14 -8.63 33.76 19.15
CA GLY A 14 -7.78 34.23 18.05
C GLY A 14 -8.64 34.62 16.85
N PHE A 15 -8.55 35.88 16.45
CA PHE A 15 -9.16 36.42 15.23
C PHE A 15 -8.45 35.86 13.99
N TYR A 16 -9.21 35.22 13.10
CA TYR A 16 -8.79 34.96 11.71
C TYR A 16 -8.98 36.24 10.89
N GLU A 17 -7.90 36.82 10.35
CA GLU A 17 -7.99 37.81 9.27
C GLU A 17 -8.29 37.07 7.96
N ILE A 18 -9.52 37.21 7.47
CA ILE A 18 -9.91 36.88 6.10
C ILE A 18 -9.52 38.07 5.22
N ARG A 19 -8.46 37.92 4.41
CA ARG A 19 -8.18 38.88 3.34
C ARG A 19 -9.07 38.58 2.15
N HIS A 20 -10.12 39.39 2.01
CA HIS A 20 -10.87 39.53 0.77
C HIS A 20 -9.94 40.07 -0.32
N THR A 21 -9.79 39.33 -1.42
CA THR A 21 -9.30 39.87 -2.69
C THR A 21 -10.51 40.37 -3.46
N ASP A 22 -10.39 41.62 -3.88
CA ASP A 22 -11.41 42.46 -4.50
C ASP A 22 -11.81 41.94 -5.89
N LEU A 23 -13.08 42.21 -6.21
CA LEU A 23 -13.77 41.92 -7.46
C LEU A 23 -13.17 42.75 -8.61
N GLY A 24 -12.44 42.09 -9.50
CA GLY A 24 -12.21 42.57 -10.85
C GLY A 24 -13.34 42.10 -11.77
N ALA A 25 -14.44 42.83 -11.80
CA ALA A 25 -15.46 42.71 -12.84
C ALA A 25 -15.07 43.55 -14.05
N GLN A 26 -14.80 42.94 -15.21
CA GLN A 26 -15.07 43.60 -16.49
C GLN A 26 -15.15 42.63 -17.70
N ASP A 27 -16.33 42.63 -18.31
CA ASP A 27 -16.67 42.40 -19.73
C ASP A 27 -16.40 41.04 -20.42
N ALA A 28 -17.49 40.29 -20.61
CA ALA A 28 -17.80 39.54 -21.85
C ALA A 28 -19.04 40.22 -22.48
N PRO A 29 -19.18 40.33 -23.82
CA PRO A 29 -19.49 39.16 -24.64
C PRO A 29 -19.00 39.21 -26.11
N SER A 30 -18.78 38.05 -26.74
CA SER A 30 -19.34 37.77 -28.08
C SER A 30 -19.07 36.33 -28.51
N GLU A 31 -20.19 35.64 -28.70
CA GLU A 31 -20.43 34.42 -29.45
C GLU A 31 -19.78 34.42 -30.84
N LYS A 32 -19.13 33.30 -31.21
CA LYS A 32 -19.10 32.81 -32.59
C LYS A 32 -19.02 31.29 -32.64
N VAL A 33 -20.00 30.77 -33.34
CA VAL A 33 -20.43 29.40 -33.58
C VAL A 33 -19.51 28.69 -34.58
N LEU A 34 -19.29 27.39 -34.33
CA LEU A 34 -19.09 26.26 -35.27
C LEU A 34 -17.86 26.30 -36.21
N HIS A 35 -17.06 25.23 -36.18
CA HIS A 35 -16.89 24.38 -37.37
C HIS A 35 -16.23 23.03 -37.01
N LEU A 36 -17.04 21.99 -37.18
CA LEU A 36 -16.68 20.59 -37.32
C LEU A 36 -15.86 20.43 -38.62
N ASN A 37 -14.75 19.68 -38.60
CA ASN A 37 -14.13 19.16 -39.83
C ASN A 37 -13.63 17.72 -39.66
N GLU A 38 -14.51 16.78 -40.04
CA GLU A 38 -14.08 15.47 -40.52
C GLU A 38 -13.50 15.57 -41.95
N ALA A 39 -12.64 14.60 -42.24
CA ALA A 39 -12.36 14.00 -43.54
C ALA A 39 -11.48 14.75 -44.54
N THR A 40 -10.34 14.12 -44.84
CA THR A 40 -9.93 13.91 -46.24
C THR A 40 -9.47 12.47 -46.40
N ARG A 41 -10.32 11.66 -47.04
CA ARG A 41 -9.98 10.40 -47.71
C ARG A 41 -9.26 10.71 -49.03
N VAL A 42 -8.68 9.65 -49.61
CA VAL A 42 -8.54 9.29 -51.04
C VAL A 42 -7.06 9.16 -51.44
N MET A 43 -6.56 8.11 -52.09
CA MET A 43 -7.03 6.74 -52.40
C MET A 43 -5.82 5.93 -52.90
N ALA A 44 -5.91 4.60 -52.76
CA ALA A 44 -5.45 3.52 -53.65
C ALA A 44 -4.13 3.65 -54.43
N GLU A 45 -3.31 2.60 -54.36
CA GLU A 45 -3.12 1.75 -55.53
C GLU A 45 -2.63 0.33 -55.18
N GLU A 46 -3.21 -0.59 -55.91
CA GLU A 46 -3.14 -2.05 -55.88
C GLU A 46 -2.01 -2.49 -56.82
N HIS A 47 -1.14 -3.42 -56.44
CA HIS A 47 -0.33 -4.15 -57.42
C HIS A 47 -0.01 -5.56 -56.92
N ILE A 48 -0.95 -6.47 -57.18
CA ILE A 48 -0.68 -7.90 -57.35
C ILE A 48 -0.20 -8.08 -58.81
N LEU A 49 0.94 -8.77 -59.02
CA LEU A 49 0.99 -10.05 -59.75
C LEU A 49 2.44 -10.47 -60.12
N LYS A 50 2.74 -11.74 -59.78
CA LYS A 50 3.43 -12.80 -60.56
C LYS A 50 4.80 -13.34 -60.10
N GLN A 51 4.83 -14.69 -60.21
CA GLN A 51 5.96 -15.65 -60.26
C GLN A 51 6.55 -16.11 -58.92
N ALA A 52 6.74 -17.41 -58.63
CA ALA A 52 6.44 -18.67 -59.32
C ALA A 52 6.65 -19.86 -58.33
N ILE A 53 5.89 -20.94 -58.52
CA ILE A 53 6.08 -22.27 -57.87
C ILE A 53 7.03 -23.10 -58.76
N PRO A 54 7.92 -23.95 -58.21
CA PRO A 54 7.74 -25.41 -58.32
C PRO A 54 8.40 -26.20 -57.13
N PRO A 55 8.50 -27.55 -57.15
CA PRO A 55 7.43 -28.53 -56.92
C PRO A 55 7.74 -29.51 -55.74
N VAL A 56 6.70 -30.14 -55.21
CA VAL A 56 6.76 -31.37 -54.36
C VAL A 56 6.49 -32.58 -55.27
N PRO A 57 7.27 -33.70 -55.21
CA PRO A 57 6.78 -34.98 -54.63
C PRO A 57 7.90 -35.98 -54.21
N PRO A 58 7.64 -37.23 -53.74
CA PRO A 58 6.42 -37.84 -53.18
C PRO A 58 6.63 -38.48 -51.77
N ARG A 59 5.50 -38.83 -51.12
CA ARG A 59 5.34 -39.72 -49.95
C ARG A 59 6.12 -41.04 -50.11
N GLU A 60 6.52 -41.68 -49.00
CA GLU A 60 6.05 -43.02 -48.53
C GLU A 60 6.40 -43.23 -47.04
N THR A 61 5.76 -44.22 -46.44
CA THR A 61 5.32 -44.34 -45.04
C THR A 61 6.19 -45.33 -44.25
N HIS A 62 6.50 -45.05 -42.96
CA HIS A 62 6.41 -45.98 -41.80
C HIS A 62 7.40 -45.69 -40.63
N SER A 63 6.80 -45.63 -39.44
CA SER A 63 7.26 -46.14 -38.13
C SER A 63 8.43 -45.52 -37.36
N ASN A 64 8.04 -44.87 -36.25
CA ASN A 64 8.55 -45.02 -34.88
C ASN A 64 10.06 -44.83 -34.59
N ALA A 65 10.40 -43.67 -34.01
CA ALA A 65 11.11 -43.60 -32.73
C ALA A 65 10.92 -42.20 -32.09
N LEU A 66 10.53 -42.18 -30.82
CA LEU A 66 10.11 -41.03 -30.02
C LEU A 66 11.29 -40.14 -29.56
N PRO A 67 11.18 -38.80 -29.55
CA PRO A 67 12.04 -37.94 -28.73
C PRO A 67 11.45 -37.80 -27.31
N VAL A 68 11.18 -38.91 -26.63
CA VAL A 68 10.62 -38.89 -25.25
C VAL A 68 11.70 -38.65 -24.19
N LEU A 69 12.98 -38.76 -24.54
CA LEU A 69 14.06 -38.71 -23.56
C LEU A 69 14.35 -37.27 -23.04
N ASN A 70 14.24 -36.25 -23.89
CA ASN A 70 14.62 -34.88 -23.50
C ASN A 70 13.58 -34.20 -22.60
N HIS A 71 12.29 -34.42 -22.85
CA HIS A 71 11.23 -33.84 -22.01
C HIS A 71 11.19 -34.45 -20.61
N THR A 72 11.57 -35.72 -20.48
CA THR A 72 11.61 -36.40 -19.18
C THR A 72 12.67 -35.78 -18.28
N THR A 73 13.87 -35.51 -18.83
CA THR A 73 14.97 -34.88 -18.09
C THR A 73 14.65 -33.46 -17.64
N GLU A 74 13.98 -32.66 -18.47
CA GLU A 74 13.58 -31.29 -18.12
C GLU A 74 12.48 -31.28 -17.04
N LEU A 75 11.53 -32.23 -17.13
CA LEU A 75 10.49 -32.41 -16.11
C LEU A 75 11.09 -32.84 -14.77
N GLU A 76 12.06 -33.76 -14.79
CA GLU A 76 12.79 -34.21 -13.60
C GLU A 76 13.57 -33.06 -12.95
N GLN A 77 14.23 -32.21 -13.75
CA GLN A 77 14.92 -31.02 -13.25
C GLN A 77 13.97 -30.00 -12.62
N LEU A 78 12.80 -29.79 -13.21
CA LEU A 78 11.77 -28.89 -12.66
C LEU A 78 11.18 -29.43 -11.36
N VAL A 79 10.96 -30.74 -11.27
CA VAL A 79 10.49 -31.39 -10.03
C VAL A 79 11.54 -31.27 -8.94
N GLN A 80 12.81 -31.52 -9.24
CA GLN A 80 13.90 -31.35 -8.29
C GLN A 80 14.04 -29.91 -7.79
N ARG A 81 13.95 -28.92 -8.70
CA ARG A 81 13.99 -27.50 -8.32
C ARG A 81 12.79 -27.13 -7.44
N ASN A 82 11.59 -27.59 -7.76
CA ASN A 82 10.41 -27.34 -6.93
C ASN A 82 10.56 -27.94 -5.54
N GLN A 83 11.04 -29.18 -5.43
CA GLN A 83 11.32 -29.81 -4.14
C GLN A 83 12.37 -29.06 -3.34
N GLN A 84 13.45 -28.58 -3.98
CA GLN A 84 14.45 -27.75 -3.34
C GLN A 84 13.86 -26.43 -2.83
N LEU A 85 13.05 -25.76 -3.66
CA LEU A 85 12.38 -24.53 -3.28
C LEU A 85 11.40 -24.75 -2.13
N GLU A 86 10.64 -25.85 -2.11
CA GLU A 86 9.75 -26.21 -1.01
C GLU A 86 10.52 -26.49 0.29
N GLN A 87 11.67 -27.15 0.19
CA GLN A 87 12.56 -27.37 1.33
C GLN A 87 13.16 -26.05 1.86
N GLU A 88 13.62 -25.17 0.97
CA GLU A 88 14.10 -23.84 1.36
C GLU A 88 12.97 -23.01 1.99
N ASN A 89 11.78 -23.03 1.40
CA ASN A 89 10.63 -22.28 1.88
C ASN A 89 10.15 -22.81 3.25
N SER A 90 10.11 -24.13 3.43
CA SER A 90 9.80 -24.73 4.73
C SER A 90 10.87 -24.46 5.79
N ARG A 91 12.15 -24.50 5.42
CA ARG A 91 13.27 -24.14 6.30
C ARG A 91 13.22 -22.66 6.69
N LEU A 92 12.91 -21.77 5.75
CA LEU A 92 12.72 -20.34 6.02
C LEU A 92 11.51 -20.11 6.92
N LYS A 93 10.38 -20.76 6.65
CA LYS A 93 9.19 -20.73 7.51
C LYS A 93 9.50 -21.23 8.93
N ALA A 94 10.25 -22.31 9.06
CA ALA A 94 10.66 -22.83 10.37
C ALA A 94 11.59 -21.86 11.12
N GLN A 95 12.51 -21.19 10.41
CA GLN A 95 13.36 -20.12 10.99
C GLN A 95 12.55 -18.89 11.40
N LEU A 96 11.48 -18.56 10.68
CA LEU A 96 10.56 -17.47 11.05
C LEU A 96 9.67 -17.84 12.25
N LEU A 97 9.29 -19.11 12.38
CA LEU A 97 8.48 -19.64 13.49
C LEU A 97 9.30 -19.86 14.77
N HIS A 98 10.60 -20.19 14.62
CA HIS A 98 11.54 -20.39 15.72
C HIS A 98 12.80 -19.54 15.47
N PRO A 99 12.73 -18.20 15.64
CA PRO A 99 13.92 -17.37 15.59
C PRO A 99 14.86 -17.84 16.71
N SER A 100 15.94 -18.52 16.32
CA SER A 100 16.99 -18.90 17.25
C SER A 100 17.58 -17.60 17.83
N GLU A 101 17.63 -17.47 19.16
CA GLU A 101 18.17 -16.32 19.91
C GLU A 101 19.68 -16.04 19.68
N SER A 102 20.27 -16.51 18.59
CA SER A 102 21.71 -16.50 18.35
C SER A 102 22.13 -15.83 17.05
N SER A 103 21.49 -14.70 16.73
CA SER A 103 22.09 -13.69 15.86
C SER A 103 22.08 -12.36 16.62
N PRO A 104 23.21 -11.61 16.69
CA PRO A 104 23.16 -10.26 17.23
C PRO A 104 22.16 -9.49 16.38
N SER A 105 21.03 -9.19 17.00
CA SER A 105 19.81 -8.66 16.41
C SER A 105 20.11 -7.75 15.22
N SER A 106 19.83 -8.21 14.00
CA SER A 106 19.47 -7.25 12.95
C SER A 106 18.25 -6.52 13.49
N TYR A 107 18.44 -5.29 13.94
CA TYR A 107 17.43 -4.51 14.65
C TYR A 107 16.18 -4.39 13.79
N ASN A 108 15.18 -5.22 14.07
CA ASN A 108 13.93 -5.29 13.32
C ASN A 108 12.92 -4.41 14.05
N VAL A 109 12.87 -3.13 13.66
CA VAL A 109 11.97 -2.12 14.25
C VAL A 109 10.51 -2.61 14.28
N PRO A 110 9.96 -3.22 13.20
CA PRO A 110 8.61 -3.78 13.23
C PRO A 110 8.39 -4.82 14.35
N ASN A 111 9.31 -5.77 14.51
CA ASN A 111 9.19 -6.80 15.55
C ASN A 111 9.30 -6.20 16.96
N GLN A 112 10.17 -5.21 17.15
CA GLN A 112 10.30 -4.53 18.44
C GLN A 112 9.03 -3.76 18.79
N LEU A 113 8.48 -2.99 17.85
CA LEU A 113 7.22 -2.26 18.05
C LEU A 113 6.07 -3.20 18.42
N LYS A 114 5.97 -4.36 17.75
CA LYS A 114 4.98 -5.38 18.08
C LYS A 114 5.16 -5.93 19.50
N ASN A 115 6.39 -6.21 19.92
CA ASN A 115 6.66 -6.70 21.26
C ASN A 115 6.33 -5.66 22.35
N ILE A 116 6.76 -4.40 22.13
CA ILE A 116 6.48 -3.31 23.06
C ILE A 116 4.95 -3.09 23.17
N PHE A 117 4.24 -3.09 22.04
CA PHE A 117 2.79 -2.91 22.00
C PHE A 117 2.04 -3.94 22.88
N ALA A 118 2.48 -5.20 22.87
CA ALA A 118 1.88 -6.27 23.67
C ALA A 118 1.99 -6.06 25.19
N HIS A 119 2.99 -5.31 25.66
CA HIS A 119 3.28 -5.11 27.08
C HIS A 119 2.91 -3.72 27.60
N GLN A 120 2.51 -2.81 26.71
CA GLN A 120 2.11 -1.47 27.11
C GLN A 120 0.76 -1.43 27.78
N ARG A 121 0.67 -0.63 28.84
CA ARG A 121 -0.62 -0.14 29.32
C ARG A 121 -1.21 0.84 28.31
N ARG A 122 -2.54 0.92 28.29
CA ARG A 122 -3.27 1.89 27.47
C ARG A 122 -3.31 3.23 28.19
N ASP A 123 -3.10 4.31 27.45
CA ASP A 123 -3.45 5.67 27.88
C ASP A 123 -4.85 5.97 27.32
N GLU A 124 -5.88 5.95 28.17
CA GLU A 124 -7.27 6.00 27.69
C GLU A 124 -7.59 7.27 26.90
N VAL A 125 -7.07 8.42 27.31
CA VAL A 125 -7.42 9.69 26.66
C VAL A 125 -6.71 9.80 25.32
N TRP A 126 -5.38 9.61 25.32
CA TRP A 126 -4.59 9.72 24.10
C TRP A 126 -4.95 8.63 23.08
N ALA A 127 -5.11 7.39 23.53
CA ALA A 127 -5.42 6.28 22.64
C ALA A 127 -6.79 6.46 21.99
N SER A 128 -7.82 6.84 22.74
CA SER A 128 -9.16 7.05 22.19
C SER A 128 -9.22 8.23 21.21
N GLU A 129 -8.47 9.31 21.47
CA GLU A 129 -8.41 10.45 20.54
C GLU A 129 -7.76 10.05 19.21
N VAL A 130 -6.62 9.37 19.26
CA VAL A 130 -5.93 8.91 18.04
C VAL A 130 -6.76 7.86 17.31
N GLU A 131 -7.44 6.97 18.04
CA GLU A 131 -8.30 5.96 17.44
C GLU A 131 -9.42 6.58 16.63
N LEU A 132 -10.07 7.61 17.15
CA LEU A 132 -11.12 8.34 16.45
C LEU A 132 -10.60 8.97 15.14
N PHE A 133 -9.42 9.61 15.18
CA PHE A 133 -8.80 10.15 13.96
C PHE A 133 -8.43 9.08 12.93
N ALA A 134 -8.04 7.89 13.41
CA ALA A 134 -7.72 6.78 12.53
C ALA A 134 -8.98 6.19 11.91
N GLU A 135 -10.10 6.11 12.63
CA GLU A 135 -11.38 5.61 12.10
C GLU A 135 -11.90 6.47 10.92
N ASP A 136 -11.74 7.80 11.01
CA ASP A 136 -12.18 8.73 9.95
C ASP A 136 -11.22 8.81 8.75
N PHE A 137 -9.97 8.32 8.91
CA PHE A 137 -8.90 8.50 7.92
C PHE A 137 -9.27 8.03 6.51
N LEU A 138 -9.91 6.87 6.36
CA LEU A 138 -10.23 6.32 5.04
C LEU A 138 -11.26 7.16 4.28
N TYR A 139 -12.18 7.79 5.00
CA TYR A 139 -13.17 8.68 4.42
C TYR A 139 -12.54 10.01 4.02
N GLU A 140 -11.76 10.62 4.91
CA GLU A 140 -11.04 11.86 4.64
C GLU A 140 -10.06 11.73 3.45
N ALA A 141 -9.38 10.59 3.36
CA ALA A 141 -8.44 10.30 2.26
C ALA A 141 -9.14 9.82 0.97
N SER A 142 -10.46 9.63 0.97
CA SER A 142 -11.22 9.04 -0.15
C SER A 142 -10.67 7.68 -0.59
N LEU A 143 -10.31 6.83 0.38
CA LEU A 143 -9.77 5.47 0.17
C LEU A 143 -10.73 4.35 0.62
N HIS A 144 -11.86 4.72 1.22
CA HIS A 144 -12.85 3.80 1.78
C HIS A 144 -13.50 2.86 0.75
N ASP A 145 -13.41 3.13 -0.55
CA ASP A 145 -13.92 2.24 -1.61
C ASP A 145 -12.96 1.09 -1.95
N ASP A 146 -11.65 1.29 -1.75
CA ASP A 146 -10.60 0.34 -2.13
C ASP A 146 -10.07 -0.47 -0.94
N VAL A 147 -10.10 0.14 0.24
CA VAL A 147 -9.48 -0.35 1.46
C VAL A 147 -10.48 -0.31 2.61
N GLU A 148 -10.46 -1.35 3.43
CA GLU A 148 -11.22 -1.45 4.67
C GLU A 148 -10.27 -1.35 5.87
N MET A 149 -10.72 -0.70 6.94
CA MET A 149 -10.03 -0.71 8.22
C MET A 149 -10.51 -1.90 9.05
N LEU A 150 -9.62 -2.83 9.35
CA LEU A 150 -9.95 -4.01 10.15
C LEU A 150 -9.92 -3.71 11.65
N SER A 151 -8.89 -2.99 12.09
CA SER A 151 -8.78 -2.57 13.48
C SER A 151 -7.82 -1.40 13.65
N VAL A 152 -8.08 -0.65 14.72
CA VAL A 152 -7.22 0.39 15.25
C VAL A 152 -7.07 0.11 16.73
N GLU A 153 -5.83 -0.03 17.18
CA GLU A 153 -5.55 -0.20 18.60
C GLU A 153 -4.37 0.66 19.00
N CYS A 154 -4.60 1.57 19.93
CA CYS A 154 -3.60 2.43 20.53
C CYS A 154 -3.38 2.07 22.01
N ARG A 155 -2.13 2.15 22.44
CA ARG A 155 -1.71 1.94 23.83
C ARG A 155 -1.21 3.25 24.43
N GLN A 156 -0.03 3.29 25.02
CA GLN A 156 0.50 4.52 25.62
C GLN A 156 1.32 5.35 24.64
N HIS A 157 2.06 4.70 23.74
CA HIS A 157 2.88 5.43 22.77
C HIS A 157 3.05 4.71 21.44
N ILE A 158 2.33 3.60 21.23
CA ILE A 158 2.28 2.87 19.96
C ILE A 158 0.82 2.67 19.57
N CYS A 159 0.53 2.88 18.29
CA CYS A 159 -0.71 2.49 17.64
C CYS A 159 -0.45 1.43 16.58
N GLN A 160 -1.36 0.48 16.46
CA GLN A 160 -1.39 -0.54 15.43
C GLN A 160 -2.66 -0.35 14.60
N LEU A 161 -2.48 -0.09 13.31
CA LEU A 161 -3.55 0.04 12.33
C LEU A 161 -3.50 -1.17 11.40
N ASN A 162 -4.63 -1.81 11.18
CA ASN A 162 -4.74 -2.94 10.26
C ASN A 162 -5.75 -2.63 9.17
N PHE A 163 -5.33 -2.83 7.92
CA PHE A 163 -6.13 -2.55 6.73
C PHE A 163 -6.23 -3.78 5.86
N ALA A 164 -7.36 -3.98 5.20
CA ALA A 164 -7.57 -5.01 4.18
C ALA A 164 -7.93 -4.38 2.84
N SER A 165 -7.51 -5.04 1.76
CA SER A 165 -8.04 -4.74 0.43
C SER A 165 -9.49 -5.19 0.36
N GLN A 166 -10.37 -4.37 -0.21
CA GLN A 166 -11.71 -4.86 -0.55
C GLN A 166 -11.64 -5.89 -1.69
N SER A 167 -12.60 -6.83 -1.70
CA SER A 167 -12.60 -8.00 -2.59
C SER A 167 -12.74 -7.64 -4.08
N ASN A 168 -13.22 -6.44 -4.38
CA ASN A 168 -13.36 -5.88 -5.73
C ASN A 168 -12.06 -5.22 -6.25
N SER A 169 -11.08 -4.96 -5.37
CA SER A 169 -9.83 -4.30 -5.75
C SER A 169 -8.81 -5.34 -6.24
N THR A 170 -8.46 -5.26 -7.51
CA THR A 170 -7.48 -6.17 -8.15
C THR A 170 -6.05 -5.89 -7.70
N SER A 171 -5.78 -4.73 -7.08
CA SER A 171 -4.50 -4.38 -6.48
C SER A 171 -4.68 -3.21 -5.50
N PRO A 172 -4.74 -3.46 -4.17
CA PRO A 172 -4.87 -2.39 -3.19
C PRO A 172 -3.73 -1.38 -3.34
N ARG A 173 -4.07 -0.09 -3.38
CA ARG A 173 -3.12 1.02 -3.54
C ARG A 173 -2.40 1.31 -2.23
N TRP A 174 -1.69 0.32 -1.68
CA TRP A 174 -0.98 0.37 -0.41
C TRP A 174 -0.02 1.56 -0.26
N GLN A 175 0.70 1.90 -1.32
CA GLN A 175 1.57 3.08 -1.35
C GLN A 175 0.76 4.37 -1.19
N GLN A 176 -0.40 4.47 -1.83
CA GLN A 176 -1.28 5.63 -1.71
C GLN A 176 -1.87 5.72 -0.30
N LEU A 177 -2.33 4.59 0.27
CA LEU A 177 -2.79 4.54 1.66
C LEU A 177 -1.72 5.04 2.62
N HIS A 178 -0.50 4.51 2.52
CA HIS A 178 0.61 4.90 3.38
C HIS A 178 0.93 6.39 3.25
N ASN A 179 1.03 6.91 2.02
CA ASN A 179 1.30 8.33 1.79
C ASN A 179 0.16 9.22 2.29
N ALA A 180 -1.09 8.84 2.06
CA ALA A 180 -2.25 9.57 2.53
C ALA A 180 -2.28 9.63 4.06
N LEU A 181 -1.99 8.51 4.72
CA LEU A 181 -1.88 8.45 6.18
C LEU A 181 -0.82 9.43 6.67
N LEU A 182 0.40 9.37 6.13
CA LEU A 182 1.49 10.28 6.54
C LEU A 182 1.17 11.77 6.34
N ASN A 183 0.26 12.09 5.41
CA ASN A 183 -0.17 13.47 5.16
C ASN A 183 -1.25 13.97 6.13
N MET A 184 -1.84 13.10 6.95
CA MET A 184 -2.88 13.51 7.90
C MET A 184 -2.31 14.46 8.97
N PRO A 185 -3.02 15.53 9.35
CA PRO A 185 -2.50 16.51 10.31
C PRO A 185 -2.10 15.91 11.66
N TRP A 186 -2.87 14.95 12.15
CA TRP A 186 -2.65 14.28 13.44
C TRP A 186 -1.42 13.36 13.43
N MET A 187 -0.87 13.01 12.27
CA MET A 187 0.29 12.11 12.16
C MET A 187 1.62 12.75 12.54
N LYS A 188 1.69 14.08 12.66
CA LYS A 188 2.89 14.83 13.03
C LYS A 188 3.47 14.46 14.40
N GLN A 189 2.68 13.85 15.27
CA GLN A 189 3.11 13.41 16.60
C GLN A 189 3.97 12.13 16.58
N PHE A 190 3.87 11.32 15.53
CA PHE A 190 4.61 10.06 15.42
C PHE A 190 5.99 10.28 14.83
N LYS A 191 6.99 9.66 15.44
CA LYS A 191 8.40 9.76 15.04
C LYS A 191 8.90 8.54 14.28
N THR A 192 8.24 7.39 14.50
CA THR A 192 8.53 6.15 13.79
C THR A 192 7.24 5.61 13.21
N VAL A 193 7.29 5.27 11.91
CA VAL A 193 6.20 4.62 11.20
C VAL A 193 6.79 3.40 10.49
N THR A 194 6.18 2.24 10.70
CA THR A 194 6.55 1.01 9.98
C THR A 194 5.32 0.39 9.36
N ALA A 195 5.42 -0.06 8.11
CA ALA A 195 4.35 -0.77 7.43
C ALA A 195 4.82 -2.16 7.02
N VAL A 196 3.99 -3.17 7.26
CA VAL A 196 4.22 -4.56 6.86
C VAL A 196 3.00 -5.01 6.06
N GLN A 197 3.25 -5.54 4.86
CA GLN A 197 2.21 -6.05 3.98
C GLN A 197 2.23 -7.57 3.97
N ASN A 198 1.07 -8.20 4.07
CA ASN A 198 0.93 -9.64 3.97
C ASN A 198 -0.43 -9.99 3.36
N GLN A 199 -0.44 -10.70 2.22
CA GLN A 199 -1.64 -11.34 1.65
C GLN A 199 -2.91 -10.45 1.65
N GLY A 200 -2.83 -9.27 1.02
CA GLY A 200 -4.00 -8.37 0.93
C GLY A 200 -4.34 -7.62 2.22
N VAL A 201 -3.47 -7.70 3.23
CA VAL A 201 -3.54 -6.93 4.47
C VAL A 201 -2.29 -6.04 4.58
N MET A 202 -2.47 -4.82 5.08
CA MET A 202 -1.38 -3.96 5.51
C MET A 202 -1.53 -3.65 6.99
N GLN A 203 -0.47 -3.91 7.75
CA GLN A 203 -0.34 -3.51 9.14
C GLN A 203 0.61 -2.31 9.23
N ILE A 204 0.19 -1.25 9.90
CA ILE A 204 1.02 -0.07 10.15
C ILE A 204 1.17 0.11 11.66
N HIS A 205 2.41 0.22 12.13
CA HIS A 205 2.71 0.64 13.50
C HIS A 205 3.19 2.07 13.50
N LEU A 206 2.63 2.86 14.42
CA LEU A 206 2.96 4.26 14.65
C LEU A 206 3.51 4.40 16.05
N SER A 207 4.61 5.13 16.24
CA SER A 207 5.23 5.33 17.55
C SER A 207 5.58 6.80 17.80
N LEU A 208 5.27 7.29 19.01
CA LEU A 208 5.68 8.63 19.49
C LEU A 208 7.19 8.73 19.75
N LYS A 209 7.90 7.60 19.70
CA LYS A 209 9.34 7.48 19.97
C LYS A 209 10.11 7.22 18.69
N THR A 210 11.34 7.73 18.60
CA THR A 210 12.24 7.39 17.49
C THR A 210 12.74 5.96 17.62
N SER A 211 13.32 5.43 16.56
CA SER A 211 13.94 4.09 16.58
C SER A 211 15.09 3.99 17.61
N GLU A 212 15.84 5.07 17.87
CA GLU A 212 16.89 5.04 18.92
C GLU A 212 16.29 4.98 20.33
N GLN A 213 15.21 5.73 20.58
CA GLN A 213 14.53 5.74 21.88
C GLN A 213 13.93 4.37 22.20
N LEU A 214 13.37 3.69 21.18
CA LEU A 214 12.84 2.35 21.32
C LEU A 214 13.93 1.34 21.70
N LYS A 215 15.17 1.48 21.20
CA LYS A 215 16.32 0.61 21.59
C LYS A 215 16.73 0.75 23.05
N SER A 216 16.61 1.94 23.61
CA SER A 216 17.16 2.23 24.95
C SER A 216 16.25 1.80 26.10
N GLU A 217 14.97 1.57 25.82
CA GLU A 217 13.94 1.40 26.86
C GLU A 217 13.46 -0.05 27.00
N TYR A 218 13.77 -0.90 26.02
CA TYR A 218 13.36 -2.31 25.93
C TYR A 218 14.43 -3.14 25.23
#